data_AF-A0ABD6FMB7-F1
#
_entry.id   AF-A0ABD6FMB7-F1
#
_cell.length_a   1.000
_cell.length_b   1.000
_cell.length_c   1.000
_cell.angle_alpha   90.00
_cell.angle_beta   90.00
_cell.angle_gamma   90.00
#
_symmetry.space_group_name_H-M   'P 1'
#
loop_
_entity.id
_entity.type
_entity.pdbx_description
1 polymer ?
#
loop_
_entity_poly.entity_id
_entity_poly.type
_entity_poly.pdbx_seq_one_letter_code
_entity_poly.pdbx_strand_id
1 'polypeptide(L)'
;SAYVAAYRPTASAWVPVAVQREVDGRRSVVSHHAKHTRGLLVRHLVENDLQPQTPEDLADAAAGMIGGAIRDVELDAGRLTLVTRAQGG
;
A
#
# COMPACT_ATOMS: atom_id res chain seq x y z
N SER A 1 1.28 7.98 -11.58
CA SER A 1 2.17 7.06 -12.34
C SER A 1 1.70 7.02 -13.79
N ALA A 2 2.63 7.04 -14.75
CA ALA A 2 2.31 6.96 -16.19
C ALA A 2 1.59 5.66 -16.58
N TYR A 3 1.87 4.53 -15.90
CA TYR A 3 1.26 3.23 -16.20
C TYR A 3 -0.24 3.14 -15.87
N VAL A 4 -0.70 3.81 -14.81
CA VAL A 4 -2.13 3.80 -14.44
C VAL A 4 -2.97 4.50 -15.52
N ALA A 5 -2.45 5.56 -16.14
CA ALA A 5 -3.16 6.28 -17.19
C ALA A 5 -3.39 5.42 -18.45
N ALA A 6 -2.51 4.45 -18.71
CA ALA A 6 -2.62 3.50 -19.81
C ALA A 6 -3.48 2.27 -19.46
N TYR A 7 -3.87 2.10 -18.19
CA TYR A 7 -4.58 0.92 -17.71
C TYR A 7 -6.07 1.22 -17.51
N ARG A 8 -6.92 0.51 -18.25
CA ARG A 8 -8.39 0.61 -18.20
C ARG A 8 -8.99 -0.76 -17.84
N PRO A 9 -9.07 -1.13 -16.55
CA PRO A 9 -9.63 -2.42 -16.16
C PRO A 9 -11.13 -2.44 -16.42
N THR A 10 -11.62 -3.46 -17.14
CA THR A 10 -13.04 -3.60 -17.52
C THR A 10 -13.73 -4.81 -16.88
N ALA A 11 -12.99 -5.73 -16.26
CA ALA A 11 -13.54 -7.02 -15.81
C ALA A 11 -13.19 -7.44 -14.37
N SER A 12 -12.21 -6.79 -13.72
CA SER A 12 -11.73 -7.20 -12.40
C SER A 12 -11.73 -6.03 -11.42
N ALA A 13 -12.19 -6.26 -10.20
CA ALA A 13 -12.03 -5.32 -9.11
C ALA A 13 -10.54 -5.05 -8.89
N TRP A 14 -10.17 -3.79 -8.72
CA TRP A 14 -8.79 -3.38 -8.50
C TRP A 14 -8.76 -2.30 -7.41
N VAL A 15 -7.69 -2.31 -6.62
CA VAL A 15 -7.50 -1.37 -5.52
C VAL A 15 -6.27 -0.51 -5.83
N PRO A 16 -6.41 0.82 -5.97
CA PRO A 16 -5.26 1.70 -6.03
C PRO A 16 -4.50 1.65 -4.69
N VAL A 17 -3.18 1.43 -4.75
CA VAL A 17 -2.31 1.45 -3.56
C VAL A 17 -1.45 2.71 -3.56
N ALA A 18 -1.69 3.60 -2.60
CA ALA A 18 -0.88 4.76 -2.30
C ALA A 18 0.10 4.45 -1.17
N VAL A 19 1.20 5.20 -1.13
CA VAL A 19 2.16 5.13 -0.03
C VAL A 19 2.46 6.55 0.41
N GLN A 20 2.34 6.79 1.71
CA GLN A 20 2.63 8.06 2.35
C GLN A 20 3.72 7.86 3.40
N ARG A 21 4.49 8.92 3.63
CA ARG A 21 5.45 9.02 4.72
C ARG A 21 4.92 10.02 5.72
N GLU A 22 4.87 9.62 6.97
CA GLU A 22 4.56 10.52 8.08
C GLU A 22 5.85 11.00 8.76
N VAL A 23 5.96 12.30 8.97
CA VAL A 23 7.07 12.98 9.65
C VAL A 23 6.47 14.07 10.53
N ASP A 24 6.74 14.02 11.84
CA ASP A 24 6.23 15.02 12.80
C ASP A 24 4.72 15.28 12.69
N GLY A 25 3.93 14.21 12.50
CA GLY A 25 2.47 14.27 12.33
C GLY A 25 2.00 14.80 10.97
N ARG A 26 2.91 15.13 10.05
CA ARG A 26 2.58 15.55 8.67
C ARG A 26 2.82 14.44 7.67
N ARG A 27 1.87 14.26 6.75
CA ARG A 27 1.94 13.24 5.69
C ARG A 27 2.42 13.83 4.37
N SER A 28 3.32 13.12 3.72
CA SER A 28 3.88 13.49 2.42
C SER A 28 3.88 12.29 1.47
N VAL A 29 3.64 12.55 0.19
CA VAL A 29 3.75 11.53 -0.85
C VAL A 29 5.22 11.33 -1.21
N VAL A 30 5.68 10.09 -1.19
CA VAL A 30 7.09 9.75 -1.48
C VAL A 30 7.18 8.93 -2.77
N SER A 31 7.73 9.52 -3.82
CA SER A 31 7.78 8.89 -5.15
C SER A 31 8.69 7.66 -5.21
N HIS A 32 9.85 7.67 -4.55
CA HIS A 32 10.83 6.58 -4.61
C HIS A 32 10.49 5.44 -3.63
N HIS A 33 10.18 5.77 -2.37
CA HIS A 33 9.80 4.78 -1.36
C HIS A 33 8.50 4.07 -1.69
N ALA A 34 7.55 4.74 -2.37
CA ALA A 34 6.28 4.12 -2.72
C ALA A 34 6.43 2.87 -3.60
N LYS A 35 7.47 2.78 -4.43
CA LYS A 35 7.73 1.56 -5.22
C LYS A 35 8.21 0.42 -4.33
N HIS A 36 9.15 0.72 -3.44
CA HIS A 36 9.70 -0.26 -2.51
C HIS A 36 8.63 -0.84 -1.60
N THR A 37 7.82 0.01 -0.95
CA THR A 37 6.75 -0.44 -0.04
C THR A 37 5.67 -1.27 -0.75
N ARG A 38 5.29 -0.91 -1.99
CA ARG A 38 4.38 -1.74 -2.78
C ARG A 38 5.00 -3.11 -3.10
N GLY A 39 6.30 -3.16 -3.41
CA GLY A 39 7.01 -4.42 -3.60
C GLY A 39 7.01 -5.30 -2.35
N LEU A 40 7.16 -4.69 -1.16
CA LEU A 40 7.06 -5.40 0.11
C LEU A 40 5.65 -5.95 0.37
N LEU A 41 4.60 -5.20 0.03
CA LEU A 41 3.22 -5.70 0.12
C LEU A 41 3.02 -6.92 -0.78
N VAL A 42 3.42 -6.84 -2.05
CA VAL A 42 3.30 -7.97 -2.98
C VAL A 42 4.09 -9.18 -2.49
N ARG A 43 5.33 -8.97 -2.02
CA ARG A 43 6.14 -10.02 -1.42
C ARG A 43 5.43 -10.68 -0.23
N HIS A 44 4.87 -9.89 0.69
CA HIS A 44 4.15 -10.38 1.86
C HIS A 44 2.96 -11.26 1.45
N LEU A 45 2.17 -10.82 0.47
CA LEU A 45 1.04 -11.60 -0.04
C LEU A 45 1.50 -12.95 -0.61
N VAL A 46 2.56 -12.95 -1.44
CA VAL A 46 3.07 -14.18 -2.07
C VAL A 46 3.70 -15.14 -1.07
N GLU A 47 4.52 -14.63 -0.14
CA GLU A 47 5.21 -15.47 0.86
C GLU A 47 4.24 -16.14 1.86
N ASN A 48 3.07 -15.54 2.08
CA ASN A 48 2.06 -16.04 3.01
C ASN A 48 0.84 -16.69 2.31
N ASP A 49 0.91 -16.87 0.98
CA ASP A 49 -0.17 -17.40 0.13
C ASP A 49 -1.53 -16.69 0.38
N LEU A 50 -1.48 -15.37 0.54
CA LEU A 50 -2.66 -14.55 0.80
C LEU A 50 -3.32 -14.14 -0.52
N GLN A 51 -4.59 -14.49 -0.67
CA GLN A 51 -5.40 -14.17 -1.85
C GLN A 51 -6.59 -13.27 -1.46
N PRO A 52 -6.34 -11.98 -1.15
CA PRO A 52 -7.42 -11.06 -0.80
C PRO A 52 -8.41 -10.90 -1.96
N GLN A 53 -9.71 -11.06 -1.66
CA GLN A 53 -10.77 -10.98 -2.66
C GLN A 53 -11.49 -9.63 -2.61
N THR A 54 -11.34 -8.89 -1.51
CA THR A 54 -11.93 -7.57 -1.28
C THR A 54 -10.87 -6.53 -0.91
N PRO A 55 -11.17 -5.23 -1.07
CA PRO A 55 -10.31 -4.16 -0.57
C PRO A 55 -10.03 -4.26 0.93
N GLU A 56 -11.01 -4.73 1.71
CA GLU A 56 -10.93 -4.96 3.14
C GLU A 56 -9.95 -6.11 3.46
N ASP A 57 -10.05 -7.25 2.76
CA ASP A 57 -9.09 -8.36 2.92
C ASP A 57 -7.65 -7.89 2.62
N LEU A 58 -7.50 -7.02 1.62
CA LEU A 58 -6.19 -6.47 1.26
C LEU A 58 -5.67 -5.53 2.36
N ALA A 59 -6.54 -4.75 2.98
CA ALA A 59 -6.18 -3.90 4.12
C ALA A 59 -5.78 -4.74 5.33
N ASP A 60 -6.51 -5.82 5.63
CA ASP A 60 -6.20 -6.74 6.72
C ASP A 60 -4.87 -7.48 6.48
N ALA A 61 -4.63 -7.96 5.26
CA ALA A 61 -3.35 -8.55 4.88
C ALA A 61 -2.20 -7.53 5.03
N ALA A 62 -2.40 -6.29 4.59
CA ALA A 62 -1.40 -5.24 4.76
C ALA A 62 -1.16 -4.90 6.25
N ALA A 63 -2.20 -4.96 7.10
CA ALA A 63 -2.08 -4.71 8.53
C ALA A 63 -1.12 -5.70 9.22
N GLY A 64 -0.98 -6.92 8.69
CA GLY A 64 0.03 -7.89 9.13
C GLY A 64 1.48 -7.42 8.99
N MET A 65 1.73 -6.37 8.19
CA MET A 65 3.06 -5.77 8.02
C MET A 65 3.36 -4.64 9.02
N ILE A 66 2.37 -4.24 9.84
CA ILE A 66 2.53 -3.19 10.86
C ILE A 66 3.59 -3.60 11.87
N GLY A 67 4.42 -2.64 12.26
CA GLY A 67 5.56 -2.87 13.15
C GLY A 67 6.86 -3.11 12.37
N GLY A 68 6.78 -3.62 11.14
CA GLY A 68 7.90 -3.72 10.20
C GLY A 68 8.02 -2.50 9.29
N ALA A 69 7.81 -2.73 7.99
CA ALA A 69 8.03 -1.75 6.93
C ALA A 69 7.00 -0.60 6.90
N ILE A 70 5.85 -0.79 7.54
CA ILE A 70 4.78 0.21 7.64
C ILE A 70 4.39 0.41 9.11
N ARG A 71 3.84 1.59 9.41
CA ARG A 71 3.30 1.96 10.71
C ARG A 71 1.78 1.84 10.74
N ASP A 72 1.13 2.13 9.62
CA ASP A 72 -0.33 2.24 9.55
C ASP A 72 -0.86 1.85 8.17
N VAL A 73 -2.13 1.48 8.13
CA VAL A 73 -2.88 1.09 6.94
C VAL A 73 -4.24 1.78 6.96
N GLU A 74 -4.59 2.42 5.86
CA GLU A 74 -5.88 3.09 5.71
C GLU A 74 -6.57 2.62 4.42
N LEU A 75 -7.86 2.32 4.53
CA LEU A 75 -8.72 2.06 3.39
C LEU A 75 -9.80 3.15 3.36
N ASP A 76 -9.77 3.96 2.31
CA ASP A 76 -10.74 5.05 2.11
C ASP A 76 -11.17 5.11 0.64
N ALA A 77 -12.48 5.22 0.40
CA ALA A 77 -13.08 5.28 -0.93
C ALA A 77 -12.53 4.21 -1.91
N GLY A 78 -12.27 2.99 -1.43
CA GLY A 78 -11.72 1.89 -2.24
C GLY A 78 -10.24 2.02 -2.60
N ARG A 79 -9.50 2.94 -1.96
CA ARG A 79 -8.06 3.12 -2.11
C ARG A 79 -7.34 2.74 -0.82
N LEU A 80 -6.35 1.88 -0.95
CA LEU A 80 -5.46 1.50 0.14
C LEU A 80 -4.30 2.50 0.25
N THR A 81 -4.03 3.01 1.44
CA THR A 81 -2.89 3.88 1.73
C THR A 81 -2.01 3.22 2.80
N LEU A 82 -0.75 2.95 2.43
CA LEU A 82 0.26 2.43 3.33
C LEU A 82 1.06 3.59 3.92
N VAL A 83 1.11 3.71 5.25
CA VAL A 83 1.87 4.77 5.91
C VAL A 83 3.18 4.20 6.43
N THR A 84 4.28 4.71 5.90
CA THR A 84 5.64 4.35 6.32
C THR A 84 6.15 5.28 7.42
N ARG A 85 7.04 4.75 8.27
CA ARG A 85 7.80 5.58 9.21
C ARG A 85 8.75 6.50 8.45
N ALA A 86 8.98 7.70 8.98
CA ALA A 86 10.16 8.46 8.64
C ALA A 86 11.41 7.60 8.94
N GLN A 87 12.21 7.24 7.93
CA GLN A 87 13.61 6.86 8.20
C GLN A 87 14.22 8.08 8.90
N GLY A 88 14.52 7.94 10.19
CA GLY A 88 15.32 8.92 10.93
C GLY A 88 16.69 9.00 10.27
N GLY A 89 17.18 10.22 10.12
CA GLY A 89 18.55 10.47 9.65
C GLY A 89 19.59 10.02 10.66
#